data_AF-A0A3B6HUE3-F1
#
_entry.id   AF-A0A3B6HUE3-F1
#
_cell.length_a   1.000
_cell.length_b   1.000
_cell.length_c   1.000
_cell.angle_alpha   90.00
_cell.angle_beta   90.00
_cell.angle_gamma   90.00
#
_symmetry.space_group_name_H-M   'P 1'
#
loop_
_entity.id
_entity.type
_entity.pdbx_description
1 polymer ?
#
loop_
_entity_poly.entity_id
_entity_poly.type
_entity_poly.pdbx_seq_one_letter_code
_entity_poly.pdbx_strand_id
1 'polypeptide(L)'
;MADEPSTKRHHGEPSDKSSDLIDVHVPGEKHEYIRTLTGVELHGKETLEIVCTSEPDKADEVMSRLRMKGGGLYPSFIGVDVEFTRDDEPPQMAADLQLCIEELGLVYHIAAATKWPKRLKQFLQEEKLYTFVGFSIGGDKRMLNRSGLEINPNNFVDMQHKWKDPHTTKYFNSLADVAGGVIHPSYKGMKNKMDKGEHKKWGTSPLPDNLITYTGIDAYATYKSWKNIDNIVTGWDISEEQEADPYYHCNFAG
;
A
#
# COMPACT_ATOMS: atom_id res chain seq x y z
N MET A 1 -70.49 13.34 11.02
CA MET A 1 -70.17 12.29 10.03
C MET A 1 -69.56 12.95 8.82
N ALA A 2 -68.50 12.33 8.29
CA ALA A 2 -67.61 12.76 7.21
C ALA A 2 -66.36 13.56 7.66
N ASP A 3 -65.30 12.76 7.83
CA ASP A 3 -63.92 13.09 8.15
C ASP A 3 -63.18 13.83 7.01
N GLU A 4 -62.28 14.76 7.39
CA GLU A 4 -61.27 15.35 6.50
C GLU A 4 -60.02 14.46 6.39
N PRO A 5 -59.35 14.39 5.22
CA PRO A 5 -58.23 13.48 5.03
C PRO A 5 -56.92 14.03 5.60
N SER A 6 -56.34 13.25 6.51
CA SER A 6 -55.01 13.39 7.07
C SER A 6 -53.92 13.29 5.99
N THR A 7 -53.22 14.40 5.74
CA THR A 7 -51.97 14.40 4.98
C THR A 7 -50.80 14.13 5.93
N LYS A 8 -50.48 12.85 6.13
CA LYS A 8 -49.22 12.43 6.76
C LYS A 8 -48.05 12.81 5.84
N ARG A 9 -47.40 13.93 6.14
CA ARG A 9 -46.05 14.20 5.64
C ARG A 9 -45.10 13.29 6.41
N HIS A 10 -44.58 12.27 5.73
CA HIS A 10 -43.42 11.54 6.20
C HIS A 10 -42.24 12.50 6.25
N HIS A 11 -41.94 13.01 7.44
CA HIS A 11 -40.63 13.57 7.73
C HIS A 11 -39.65 12.40 7.67
N GLY A 12 -39.01 12.25 6.51
CA GLY A 12 -37.75 11.50 6.44
C GLY A 12 -36.76 12.22 7.33
N GLU A 13 -36.32 11.54 8.39
CA GLU A 13 -35.11 11.93 9.09
C GLU A 13 -33.97 11.94 8.06
N PRO A 14 -33.20 13.03 7.93
CA PRO A 14 -31.95 12.94 7.19
C PRO A 14 -31.05 12.01 8.00
N SER A 15 -30.62 10.92 7.37
CA SER A 15 -29.57 10.05 7.92
C SER A 15 -28.24 10.81 7.86
N ASP A 16 -28.08 11.79 8.72
CA ASP A 16 -26.82 12.48 8.96
C ASP A 16 -25.99 11.59 9.90
N LYS A 17 -25.44 10.53 9.32
CA LYS A 17 -24.36 9.74 9.92
C LYS A 17 -23.20 9.62 8.94
N SER A 18 -22.81 10.73 8.34
CA SER A 18 -21.38 10.96 8.11
C SER A 18 -20.78 11.23 9.48
N SER A 19 -20.52 10.19 10.27
CA SER A 19 -19.54 10.35 11.33
C SER A 19 -18.22 10.59 10.60
N ASP A 20 -17.88 11.86 10.44
CA ASP A 20 -16.53 12.33 10.17
C ASP A 20 -15.67 11.84 11.34
N LEU A 21 -15.31 10.56 11.31
CA LEU A 21 -14.30 9.98 12.19
C LEU A 21 -12.99 10.62 11.75
N ILE A 22 -12.76 11.84 12.23
CA ILE A 22 -11.48 12.54 12.13
C ILE A 22 -10.49 11.82 13.04
N ASP A 23 -10.96 11.31 14.18
CA ASP A 23 -10.11 10.68 15.18
C ASP A 23 -9.83 9.19 14.88
N VAL A 24 -8.61 8.77 15.18
CA VAL A 24 -8.14 7.39 15.00
C VAL A 24 -8.43 6.58 16.25
N HIS A 25 -9.24 5.54 16.11
CA HIS A 25 -9.72 4.70 17.22
C HIS A 25 -8.98 3.35 17.25
N VAL A 26 -7.66 3.38 17.20
CA VAL A 26 -6.79 2.18 17.29
C VAL A 26 -6.03 2.20 18.61
N PRO A 27 -5.94 1.09 19.37
CA PRO A 27 -5.15 1.04 20.61
C PRO A 27 -3.67 1.37 20.39
N GLY A 28 -3.07 2.10 21.33
CA GLY A 28 -1.66 2.50 21.29
C GLY A 28 -1.41 3.78 22.07
N GLU A 29 -0.14 4.05 22.39
CA GLU A 29 0.26 5.32 22.97
C GLU A 29 0.16 6.42 21.91
N LYS A 30 -0.81 7.32 22.09
CA LYS A 30 -1.11 8.39 21.14
C LYS A 30 -0.17 9.56 21.30
N HIS A 31 0.60 9.86 20.25
CA HIS A 31 1.38 11.08 20.14
C HIS A 31 1.74 11.36 18.68
N GLU A 32 1.82 12.63 18.33
CA GLU A 32 2.28 13.08 17.01
C GLU A 32 3.82 13.08 16.99
N TYR A 33 4.40 12.41 16.00
CA TYR A 33 5.83 12.44 15.75
C TYR A 33 6.12 12.27 14.26
N ILE A 34 7.31 12.71 13.88
CA ILE A 34 7.88 12.51 12.54
C ILE A 34 9.25 11.89 12.70
N ARG A 35 9.51 10.82 11.95
CA ARG A 35 10.84 10.21 11.82
C ARG A 35 11.13 9.96 10.35
N THR A 36 12.11 10.68 9.81
CA THR A 36 12.61 10.45 8.46
C THR A 36 13.92 9.69 8.51
N LEU A 37 13.99 8.58 7.76
CA LEU A 37 15.21 7.83 7.46
C LEU A 37 15.58 8.10 6.01
N THR A 38 16.77 8.63 5.78
CA THR A 38 17.33 8.85 4.43
C THR A 38 18.52 7.93 4.22
N GLY A 39 18.77 7.57 2.96
CA GLY A 39 19.94 6.73 2.64
C GLY A 39 19.77 5.28 3.08
N VAL A 40 18.55 4.78 3.26
CA VAL A 40 18.32 3.36 3.59
C VAL A 40 18.77 2.52 2.40
N GLU A 41 19.81 1.72 2.59
CA GLU A 41 20.45 0.99 1.49
C GLU A 41 19.52 -0.07 0.89
N LEU A 42 19.37 0.00 -0.44
CA LEU A 42 18.75 -1.03 -1.26
C LEU A 42 19.83 -1.78 -2.05
N HIS A 43 19.43 -2.68 -2.94
CA HIS A 43 20.37 -3.28 -3.90
C HIS A 43 20.90 -2.24 -4.90
N GLY A 44 22.07 -2.50 -5.51
CA GLY A 44 22.53 -1.73 -6.67
C GLY A 44 22.97 -0.28 -6.42
N LYS A 45 23.28 0.11 -5.17
CA LYS A 45 23.55 1.51 -4.73
C LYS A 45 22.32 2.43 -4.74
N GLU A 46 21.12 1.90 -4.96
CA GLU A 46 19.88 2.64 -4.73
C GLU A 46 19.68 2.88 -3.23
N THR A 47 19.02 3.98 -2.87
CA THR A 47 18.69 4.29 -1.46
C THR A 47 17.25 4.74 -1.34
N LEU A 48 16.57 4.29 -0.29
CA LEU A 48 15.18 4.62 0.03
C LEU A 48 15.10 5.79 1.03
N GLU A 49 14.20 6.73 0.76
CA GLU A 49 13.70 7.68 1.76
C GLU A 49 12.44 7.11 2.39
N ILE A 50 12.40 7.02 3.73
CA ILE A 50 11.22 6.57 4.47
C ILE A 50 10.80 7.69 5.42
N VAL A 51 9.56 8.16 5.28
CA VAL A 51 8.94 9.07 6.24
C VAL A 51 7.95 8.29 7.08
N CYS A 52 8.31 8.02 8.34
CA CYS A 52 7.38 7.51 9.34
C CYS A 52 6.74 8.68 10.10
N THR A 53 5.42 8.70 10.19
CA THR A 53 4.71 9.79 10.88
C THR A 53 3.37 9.32 11.43
N SER A 54 2.99 9.87 12.58
CA SER A 54 1.63 9.86 13.10
C SER A 54 0.94 11.22 12.96
N GLU A 55 1.68 12.24 12.50
CA GLU A 55 1.16 13.58 12.22
C GLU A 55 0.39 13.62 10.90
N PRO A 56 -0.91 14.02 10.91
CA PRO A 56 -1.77 14.01 9.73
C PRO A 56 -1.29 14.91 8.58
N ASP A 57 -0.91 16.16 8.88
CA ASP A 57 -0.53 17.13 7.86
C ASP A 57 0.80 16.71 7.17
N LYS A 58 1.72 16.10 7.93
CA LYS A 58 2.94 15.52 7.35
C LYS A 58 2.63 14.32 6.44
N ALA A 59 1.69 13.46 6.83
CA ALA A 59 1.28 12.35 5.98
C ALA A 59 0.64 12.85 4.66
N ASP A 60 -0.18 13.90 4.70
CA ASP A 60 -0.76 14.55 3.52
C ASP A 60 0.32 15.15 2.58
N GLU A 61 1.37 15.77 3.16
CA GLU A 61 2.54 16.25 2.41
C GLU A 61 3.23 15.10 1.67
N VAL A 62 3.54 13.99 2.37
CA VAL A 62 4.24 12.84 1.77
C VAL A 62 3.37 12.15 0.73
N MET A 63 2.07 11.96 0.97
CA MET A 63 1.14 11.44 -0.03
C MET A 63 1.11 12.31 -1.30
N SER A 64 1.21 13.63 -1.16
CA SER A 64 1.31 14.53 -2.33
C SER A 64 2.63 14.32 -3.09
N ARG A 65 3.74 14.08 -2.38
CA ARG A 65 5.03 13.73 -3.01
C ARG A 65 4.99 12.38 -3.72
N LEU A 66 4.34 11.37 -3.13
CA LEU A 66 4.12 10.06 -3.77
C LEU A 66 3.36 10.23 -5.10
N ARG A 67 2.26 11.01 -5.10
CA ARG A 67 1.50 11.32 -6.32
C ARG A 67 2.35 12.01 -7.40
N MET A 68 3.17 12.99 -7.03
CA MET A 68 4.04 13.68 -7.98
C MET A 68 5.07 12.73 -8.61
N LYS A 69 5.66 11.81 -7.83
CA LYS A 69 6.55 10.78 -8.37
C LYS A 69 5.84 9.84 -9.34
N GLY A 70 4.58 9.50 -9.08
CA GLY A 70 3.79 8.62 -9.94
C GLY A 70 3.26 9.27 -11.21
N GLY A 71 3.10 10.59 -11.24
CA GLY A 71 2.48 11.31 -12.36
C GLY A 71 3.26 11.28 -13.70
N GLY A 72 4.52 10.84 -13.68
CA GLY A 72 5.33 10.63 -14.90
C GLY A 72 5.38 9.17 -15.37
N LEU A 73 4.76 8.24 -14.64
CA LEU A 73 4.80 6.80 -14.88
C LEU A 73 3.39 6.35 -15.25
N TYR A 74 3.19 5.83 -16.46
CA TYR A 74 1.93 5.20 -16.83
C TYR A 74 2.19 3.81 -17.44
N PRO A 75 1.60 2.73 -16.88
CA PRO A 75 0.76 2.71 -15.67
C PRO A 75 1.55 3.05 -14.39
N SER A 76 0.89 3.69 -13.42
CA SER A 76 1.49 4.06 -12.13
C SER A 76 1.03 3.08 -11.05
N PHE A 77 1.94 2.69 -10.16
CA PHE A 77 1.66 1.75 -9.09
C PHE A 77 2.07 2.32 -7.73
N ILE A 78 1.32 1.98 -6.68
CA ILE A 78 1.71 2.24 -5.30
C ILE A 78 1.80 0.90 -4.58
N GLY A 79 2.99 0.57 -4.08
CA GLY A 79 3.18 -0.56 -3.18
C GLY A 79 2.51 -0.29 -1.85
N VAL A 80 1.72 -1.24 -1.36
CA VAL A 80 1.01 -1.17 -0.08
C VAL A 80 1.38 -2.39 0.76
N ASP A 81 1.58 -2.14 2.04
CA ASP A 81 1.64 -3.16 3.07
C ASP A 81 1.01 -2.61 4.35
N VAL A 82 0.69 -3.49 5.30
CA VAL A 82 0.11 -3.13 6.61
C VAL A 82 0.64 -4.09 7.67
N GLU A 83 1.23 -3.56 8.73
CA GLU A 83 1.54 -4.35 9.92
C GLU A 83 0.45 -4.20 10.98
N PHE A 84 0.27 -5.23 11.80
CA PHE A 84 -0.85 -5.34 12.73
C PHE A 84 -0.42 -5.18 14.17
N THR A 85 -1.34 -4.74 15.02
CA THR A 85 -1.14 -4.82 16.48
C THR A 85 -1.00 -6.27 16.92
N ARG A 86 -0.62 -6.48 18.17
CA ARG A 86 -0.40 -7.82 18.71
C ARG A 86 -1.65 -8.69 18.59
N ASP A 87 -1.46 -9.94 18.20
CA ASP A 87 -2.54 -10.94 18.08
C ASP A 87 -2.97 -11.51 19.45
N ASP A 88 -2.04 -11.50 20.41
CA ASP A 88 -2.28 -11.90 21.81
C ASP A 88 -3.07 -10.86 22.62
N GLU A 89 -3.35 -9.68 22.05
CA GLU A 89 -4.16 -8.60 22.64
C GLU A 89 -5.32 -8.21 21.72
N PRO A 90 -6.43 -8.99 21.68
CA PRO A 90 -7.56 -8.68 20.82
C PRO A 90 -8.33 -7.42 21.28
N PRO A 91 -8.94 -6.66 20.34
CA PRO A 91 -8.96 -6.92 18.90
C PRO A 91 -7.63 -6.52 18.23
N GLN A 92 -7.12 -7.40 17.36
CA GLN A 92 -6.02 -7.05 16.47
C GLN A 92 -6.49 -6.05 15.41
N MET A 93 -5.72 -4.98 15.21
CA MET A 93 -6.02 -3.84 14.33
C MET A 93 -4.82 -3.55 13.42
N ALA A 94 -5.02 -2.72 12.39
CA ALA A 94 -3.90 -2.15 11.63
C ALA A 94 -3.09 -1.21 12.54
N ALA A 95 -1.80 -1.48 12.70
CA ALA A 95 -0.90 -0.67 13.51
C ALA A 95 -0.27 0.45 12.68
N ASP A 96 0.02 0.20 11.41
CA ASP A 96 0.52 1.17 10.47
C ASP A 96 -0.02 0.90 9.05
N LEU A 97 0.23 1.84 8.14
CA LEU A 97 -0.05 1.71 6.71
C LEU A 97 1.19 2.17 5.95
N GLN A 98 1.73 1.30 5.10
CA GLN A 98 2.83 1.65 4.23
C GLN A 98 2.36 1.97 2.82
N LEU A 99 2.92 3.03 2.23
CA LEU A 99 2.72 3.39 0.83
C LEU A 99 4.09 3.69 0.21
N CYS A 100 4.41 3.06 -0.90
CA CYS A 100 5.70 3.26 -1.57
C CYS A 100 5.55 3.49 -3.08
N ILE A 101 6.32 4.44 -3.61
CA ILE A 101 6.53 4.61 -5.04
C ILE A 101 7.98 5.01 -5.31
N GLU A 102 8.62 4.29 -6.23
CA GLU A 102 10.06 4.39 -6.47
C GLU A 102 10.82 4.31 -5.13
N GLU A 103 11.71 5.27 -4.86
CA GLU A 103 12.53 5.33 -3.65
C GLU A 103 11.95 6.26 -2.57
N LEU A 104 10.61 6.42 -2.53
CA LEU A 104 9.92 7.16 -1.46
C LEU A 104 8.85 6.28 -0.80
N GLY A 105 9.02 6.04 0.50
CA GLY A 105 8.07 5.35 1.36
C GLY A 105 7.43 6.28 2.41
N LEU A 106 6.12 6.15 2.60
CA LEU A 106 5.37 6.65 3.74
C LEU A 106 5.05 5.47 4.66
N VAL A 107 5.31 5.63 5.96
CA VAL A 107 4.81 4.75 7.02
C VAL A 107 3.90 5.57 7.92
N TYR A 108 2.59 5.47 7.71
CA TYR A 108 1.62 6.13 8.56
C TYR A 108 1.36 5.29 9.81
N HIS A 109 1.85 5.73 10.97
CA HIS A 109 1.75 4.96 12.21
C HIS A 109 0.40 5.16 12.88
N ILE A 110 -0.59 4.37 12.45
CA ILE A 110 -2.00 4.43 12.88
C ILE A 110 -2.13 4.25 14.41
N ALA A 111 -1.37 3.33 15.01
CA ALA A 111 -1.43 3.07 16.45
C ALA A 111 -1.04 4.29 17.28
N ALA A 112 -0.14 5.15 16.79
CA ALA A 112 0.24 6.40 17.43
C ALA A 112 -0.62 7.61 17.03
N ALA A 113 -1.27 7.55 15.86
CA ALA A 113 -2.04 8.66 15.32
C ALA A 113 -3.27 8.98 16.18
N THR A 114 -3.51 10.28 16.36
CA THR A 114 -4.72 10.84 16.99
C THR A 114 -5.82 11.08 15.96
N LYS A 115 -5.46 11.46 14.74
CA LYS A 115 -6.37 11.84 13.65
C LYS A 115 -5.98 11.19 12.34
N TRP A 116 -6.88 11.16 11.36
CA TRP A 116 -6.56 10.73 10.00
C TRP A 116 -6.00 11.89 9.16
N PRO A 117 -5.07 11.63 8.23
CA PRO A 117 -4.69 12.62 7.21
C PRO A 117 -5.93 12.98 6.38
N LYS A 118 -6.10 14.27 6.07
CA LYS A 118 -7.33 14.79 5.46
C LYS A 118 -7.62 14.12 4.12
N ARG A 119 -6.58 13.76 3.37
CA ARG A 119 -6.71 13.17 2.03
C ARG A 119 -6.63 11.65 2.04
N LEU A 120 -6.38 10.98 3.17
CA LEU A 120 -6.07 9.55 3.18
C LEU A 120 -7.20 8.69 2.59
N LYS A 121 -8.45 8.93 3.00
CA LYS A 121 -9.61 8.17 2.48
C LYS A 121 -9.76 8.35 0.96
N GLN A 122 -9.70 9.59 0.48
CA GLN A 122 -9.74 9.87 -0.96
C GLN A 122 -8.55 9.25 -1.69
N PHE A 123 -7.37 9.26 -1.06
CA PHE A 123 -6.15 8.69 -1.61
C PHE A 123 -6.29 7.18 -1.84
N LEU A 124 -6.80 6.45 -0.85
CA LEU A 124 -7.03 5.00 -0.91
C LEU A 124 -8.17 4.59 -1.86
N GLN A 125 -9.05 5.53 -2.20
CA GLN A 125 -10.18 5.32 -3.12
C GLN A 125 -9.88 5.75 -4.57
N GLU A 126 -8.67 6.21 -4.88
CA GLU A 126 -8.26 6.58 -6.24
C GLU A 126 -8.49 5.41 -7.23
N GLU A 127 -8.92 5.73 -8.45
CA GLU A 127 -9.28 4.75 -9.49
C GLU A 127 -8.47 4.94 -10.77
N LYS A 128 -8.00 6.17 -11.04
CA LYS A 128 -7.51 6.52 -12.38
C LYS A 128 -6.00 6.66 -12.48
N LEU A 129 -5.38 7.22 -11.44
CA LEU A 129 -4.00 7.68 -11.53
C LEU A 129 -2.97 6.59 -11.23
N TYR A 130 -3.32 5.67 -10.34
CA TYR A 130 -2.43 4.58 -9.94
C TYR A 130 -3.24 3.39 -9.46
N THR A 131 -2.65 2.21 -9.49
CA THR A 131 -3.21 0.99 -8.90
C THR A 131 -2.42 0.60 -7.65
N PHE A 132 -3.13 0.21 -6.60
CA PHE A 132 -2.49 -0.30 -5.38
C PHE A 132 -2.02 -1.73 -5.58
N VAL A 133 -0.81 -2.04 -5.17
CA VAL A 133 -0.25 -3.39 -5.29
C VAL A 133 0.19 -3.87 -3.92
N GLY A 134 -0.20 -5.09 -3.56
CA GLY A 134 0.19 -5.75 -2.32
C GLY A 134 0.47 -7.23 -2.55
N PHE A 135 1.10 -7.87 -1.58
CA PHE A 135 1.28 -9.33 -1.56
C PHE A 135 0.33 -9.93 -0.52
N SER A 136 -0.62 -10.77 -0.93
CA SER A 136 -1.65 -11.30 -0.01
C SER A 136 -2.50 -10.18 0.63
N ILE A 137 -2.76 -9.12 -0.14
CA ILE A 137 -3.36 -7.84 0.29
C ILE A 137 -4.77 -7.97 0.90
N GLY A 138 -5.43 -9.12 0.74
CA GLY A 138 -6.74 -9.37 1.35
C GLY A 138 -6.72 -9.26 2.88
N GLY A 139 -5.62 -9.65 3.53
CA GLY A 139 -5.44 -9.49 4.97
C GLY A 139 -5.38 -8.01 5.39
N ASP A 140 -4.61 -7.23 4.65
CA ASP A 140 -4.36 -5.81 4.89
C ASP A 140 -5.66 -5.01 4.73
N LYS A 141 -6.37 -5.24 3.63
CA LYS A 141 -7.69 -4.65 3.38
C LYS A 141 -8.66 -4.92 4.52
N ARG A 142 -8.69 -6.16 5.03
CA ARG A 142 -9.55 -6.53 6.16
C ARG A 142 -9.17 -5.77 7.44
N MET A 143 -7.89 -5.60 7.72
CA MET A 143 -7.43 -4.90 8.93
C MET A 143 -7.62 -3.38 8.84
N LEU A 144 -7.40 -2.78 7.67
CA LEU A 144 -7.71 -1.37 7.42
C LEU A 144 -9.22 -1.09 7.57
N ASN A 145 -10.07 -1.99 7.07
CA ASN A 145 -11.52 -1.83 7.14
C ASN A 145 -12.04 -1.76 8.59
N ARG A 146 -11.41 -2.51 9.52
CA ARG A 146 -11.72 -2.40 10.97
C ARG A 146 -11.50 -1.01 11.54
N SER A 147 -10.64 -0.21 10.90
CA SER A 147 -10.33 1.18 11.27
C SER A 147 -11.08 2.21 10.41
N GLY A 148 -12.02 1.78 9.56
CA GLY A 148 -12.77 2.65 8.66
C GLY A 148 -11.99 3.14 7.43
N LEU A 149 -10.90 2.45 7.07
CA LEU A 149 -10.14 2.68 5.85
C LEU A 149 -10.38 1.56 4.84
N GLU A 150 -10.47 1.90 3.56
CA GLU A 150 -10.64 0.92 2.50
C GLU A 150 -9.76 1.29 1.31
N ILE A 151 -8.91 0.34 0.90
CA ILE A 151 -8.25 0.38 -0.41
C ILE A 151 -9.30 0.05 -1.46
N ASN A 152 -9.41 0.89 -2.48
CA ASN A 152 -10.40 0.79 -3.54
C ASN A 152 -10.59 -0.69 -3.97
N PRO A 153 -11.79 -1.27 -3.80
CA PRO A 153 -12.01 -2.69 -4.08
C PRO A 153 -11.90 -3.04 -5.57
N ASN A 154 -11.93 -2.05 -6.45
CA ASN A 154 -11.84 -2.24 -7.91
C ASN A 154 -10.47 -1.87 -8.47
N ASN A 155 -9.58 -1.29 -7.67
CA ASN A 155 -8.31 -0.76 -8.15
C ASN A 155 -7.12 -1.24 -7.30
N PHE A 156 -6.95 -2.56 -7.25
CA PHE A 156 -5.81 -3.18 -6.60
C PHE A 156 -5.33 -4.44 -7.34
N VAL A 157 -4.06 -4.78 -7.11
CA VAL A 157 -3.42 -6.01 -7.55
C VAL A 157 -2.97 -6.79 -6.32
N ASP A 158 -3.43 -8.04 -6.23
CA ASP A 158 -2.82 -9.02 -5.33
C ASP A 158 -1.77 -9.83 -6.09
N MET A 159 -0.51 -9.48 -5.87
CA MET A 159 0.63 -10.05 -6.57
C MET A 159 0.71 -11.57 -6.39
N GLN A 160 0.33 -12.09 -5.22
CA GLN A 160 0.37 -13.52 -4.91
C GLN A 160 -0.46 -14.35 -5.89
N HIS A 161 -1.57 -13.80 -6.40
CA HIS A 161 -2.50 -14.49 -7.27
C HIS A 161 -2.32 -14.13 -8.76
N LYS A 162 -1.45 -13.17 -9.06
CA LYS A 162 -1.28 -12.61 -10.41
C LYS A 162 0.03 -13.03 -11.08
N TRP A 163 1.07 -13.36 -10.31
CA TRP A 163 2.36 -13.76 -10.87
C TRP A 163 2.81 -15.13 -10.34
N LYS A 164 3.06 -16.06 -11.27
CA LYS A 164 3.64 -17.37 -10.96
C LYS A 164 5.15 -17.30 -11.08
N ASP A 165 5.84 -18.18 -10.35
CA ASP A 165 7.28 -18.36 -10.53
C ASP A 165 7.55 -18.81 -11.97
N PRO A 166 8.33 -18.07 -12.79
CA PRO A 166 8.60 -18.43 -14.17
C PRO A 166 9.27 -19.80 -14.35
N HIS A 167 9.91 -20.33 -13.30
CA HIS A 167 10.58 -21.62 -13.31
C HIS A 167 9.67 -22.77 -12.86
N THR A 168 8.46 -22.48 -12.39
CA THR A 168 7.50 -23.50 -11.94
C THR A 168 6.08 -23.18 -12.40
N THR A 169 5.10 -23.99 -12.01
CA THR A 169 3.67 -23.68 -12.24
C THR A 169 2.99 -23.10 -11.00
N LYS A 170 3.77 -22.85 -9.94
CA LYS A 170 3.27 -22.43 -8.62
C LYS A 170 3.36 -20.92 -8.45
N TYR A 171 2.46 -20.40 -7.63
CA TYR A 171 2.56 -19.05 -7.11
C TYR A 171 3.64 -18.95 -6.04
N PHE A 172 4.19 -17.75 -5.87
CA PHE A 172 5.15 -17.47 -4.82
C PHE A 172 4.49 -17.57 -3.43
N ASN A 173 5.24 -18.09 -2.46
CA ASN A 173 4.74 -18.26 -1.09
C ASN A 173 4.96 -17.02 -0.23
N SER A 174 5.87 -16.12 -0.62
CA SER A 174 6.20 -14.91 0.13
C SER A 174 6.62 -13.76 -0.79
N LEU A 175 6.47 -12.53 -0.30
CA LEU A 175 7.02 -11.33 -0.94
C LEU A 175 8.54 -11.45 -1.14
N ALA A 176 9.26 -12.05 -0.19
CA ALA A 176 10.71 -12.24 -0.26
C ALA A 176 11.11 -13.13 -1.45
N ASP A 177 10.32 -14.16 -1.75
CA ASP A 177 10.59 -15.02 -2.90
C ASP A 177 10.35 -14.28 -4.22
N VAL A 178 9.26 -13.50 -4.31
CA VAL A 178 8.97 -12.68 -5.50
C VAL A 178 10.10 -11.67 -5.71
N ALA A 179 10.40 -10.84 -4.70
CA ALA A 179 11.44 -9.83 -4.75
C ALA A 179 12.81 -10.44 -5.06
N GLY A 180 13.09 -11.62 -4.50
CA GLY A 180 14.29 -12.40 -4.78
C GLY A 180 14.41 -12.88 -6.23
N GLY A 181 13.28 -13.10 -6.90
CA GLY A 181 13.20 -13.53 -8.29
C GLY A 181 13.21 -12.39 -9.31
N VAL A 182 12.53 -11.27 -9.00
CA VAL A 182 12.31 -10.19 -9.99
C VAL A 182 13.05 -8.90 -9.69
N ILE A 183 13.56 -8.68 -8.48
CA ILE A 183 14.38 -7.51 -8.12
C ILE A 183 15.84 -7.92 -8.03
N HIS A 184 16.20 -8.69 -7.00
CA HIS A 184 17.57 -9.14 -6.77
C HIS A 184 17.61 -10.29 -5.74
N PRO A 185 18.48 -11.30 -5.89
CA PRO A 185 18.54 -12.46 -4.98
C PRO A 185 18.74 -12.12 -3.48
N SER A 186 19.30 -10.95 -3.17
CA SER A 186 19.48 -10.48 -1.79
C SER A 186 18.17 -10.30 -1.01
N TYR A 187 17.03 -10.15 -1.71
CA TYR A 187 15.72 -10.00 -1.06
C TYR A 187 15.15 -11.32 -0.52
N LYS A 188 15.66 -12.50 -0.93
CA LYS A 188 15.20 -13.79 -0.38
C LYS A 188 15.36 -13.90 1.14
N GLY A 189 16.35 -13.20 1.69
CA GLY A 189 16.60 -13.15 3.13
C GLY A 189 16.01 -11.92 3.85
N MET A 190 15.22 -11.08 3.17
CA MET A 190 14.77 -9.79 3.73
C MET A 190 13.94 -9.96 5.01
N LYS A 191 13.09 -11.00 5.07
CA LYS A 191 12.23 -11.31 6.22
C LYS A 191 13.00 -11.88 7.42
N ASN A 192 14.23 -12.37 7.21
CA ASN A 192 15.06 -12.95 8.27
C ASN A 192 15.86 -11.90 9.06
N LYS A 193 15.76 -10.62 8.69
CA LYS A 193 16.51 -9.53 9.31
C LYS A 193 15.89 -9.00 10.60
N MET A 194 14.70 -9.47 10.95
CA MET A 194 13.95 -9.02 12.12
C MET A 194 13.69 -10.19 13.07
N ASP A 195 13.84 -9.95 14.37
CA ASP A 195 13.56 -10.97 15.38
C ASP A 195 12.05 -11.15 15.60
N LYS A 196 11.62 -12.37 15.95
CA LYS A 196 10.21 -12.69 16.19
C LYS A 196 9.59 -11.83 17.31
N GLY A 197 10.37 -11.41 18.30
CA GLY A 197 9.92 -10.52 19.36
C GLY A 197 9.68 -9.08 18.90
N GLU A 198 10.28 -8.66 17.78
CA GLU A 198 10.11 -7.33 17.22
C GLU A 198 8.80 -7.17 16.45
N HIS A 199 8.28 -8.25 15.84
CA HIS A 199 6.94 -8.29 15.22
C HIS A 199 5.79 -7.96 16.19
N LYS A 200 6.04 -7.96 17.51
CA LYS A 200 5.04 -7.60 18.51
C LYS A 200 5.07 -6.11 18.91
N LYS A 201 5.90 -5.30 18.25
CA LYS A 201 6.17 -3.91 18.62
C LYS A 201 5.57 -2.88 17.64
N TRP A 202 4.76 -3.30 16.68
CA TRP A 202 4.12 -2.38 15.73
C TRP A 202 3.21 -1.34 16.38
N GLY A 203 2.67 -1.62 17.57
CA GLY A 203 1.89 -0.64 18.35
C GLY A 203 2.74 0.27 19.28
N THR A 204 4.07 0.10 19.30
CA THR A 204 4.94 0.93 20.16
C THR A 204 5.18 2.29 19.53
N SER A 205 5.07 3.34 20.34
CA SER A 205 5.18 4.71 19.86
C SER A 205 6.30 5.46 20.61
N PRO A 206 7.28 6.08 19.93
CA PRO A 206 7.49 6.05 18.47
C PRO A 206 7.97 4.68 17.97
N LEU A 207 7.76 4.40 16.68
CA LEU A 207 8.33 3.20 16.04
C LEU A 207 9.88 3.29 16.03
N PRO A 208 10.58 2.23 16.45
CA PRO A 208 12.03 2.13 16.32
C PRO A 208 12.52 2.16 14.85
N ASP A 209 13.70 2.75 14.62
CA ASP A 209 14.28 2.91 13.27
C ASP A 209 14.43 1.58 12.51
N ASN A 210 14.67 0.44 13.20
CA ASN A 210 14.74 -0.86 12.55
C ASN A 210 13.38 -1.36 12.04
N LEU A 211 12.28 -1.09 12.76
CA LEU A 211 10.93 -1.38 12.29
C LEU A 211 10.53 -0.48 11.13
N ILE A 212 10.86 0.82 11.22
CA ILE A 212 10.65 1.78 10.13
C ILE A 212 11.40 1.33 8.86
N THR A 213 12.65 0.91 9.02
CA THR A 213 13.49 0.39 7.92
C THR A 213 12.87 -0.86 7.31
N TYR A 214 12.49 -1.84 8.14
CA TYR A 214 11.90 -3.09 7.69
C TYR A 214 10.62 -2.85 6.88
N THR A 215 9.67 -2.11 7.44
CA THR A 215 8.35 -1.90 6.83
C THR A 215 8.44 -1.02 5.56
N GLY A 216 9.35 -0.05 5.54
CA GLY A 216 9.62 0.71 4.31
C GLY A 216 10.26 -0.15 3.21
N ILE A 217 11.17 -1.06 3.55
CA ILE A 217 11.75 -2.01 2.59
C ILE A 217 10.70 -2.99 2.06
N ASP A 218 9.75 -3.44 2.89
CA ASP A 218 8.64 -4.30 2.46
C ASP A 218 7.75 -3.58 1.44
N ALA A 219 7.34 -2.34 1.72
CA ALA A 219 6.55 -1.54 0.78
C ALA A 219 7.29 -1.27 -0.53
N TYR A 220 8.60 -0.99 -0.47
CA TYR A 220 9.45 -0.86 -1.66
C TYR A 220 9.51 -2.18 -2.44
N ALA A 221 9.75 -3.31 -1.77
CA ALA A 221 9.84 -4.62 -2.41
C ALA A 221 8.53 -4.98 -3.11
N THR A 222 7.39 -4.65 -2.52
CA THR A 222 6.07 -4.80 -3.14
C THR A 222 5.94 -3.95 -4.41
N TYR A 223 6.22 -2.64 -4.32
CA TYR A 223 6.18 -1.74 -5.48
C TYR A 223 7.10 -2.20 -6.62
N LYS A 224 8.39 -2.38 -6.31
CA LYS A 224 9.43 -2.66 -7.30
C LYS A 224 9.23 -4.04 -7.93
N SER A 225 8.75 -5.02 -7.15
CA SER A 225 8.45 -6.34 -7.70
C SER A 225 7.37 -6.27 -8.77
N TRP A 226 6.25 -5.59 -8.47
CA TRP A 226 5.19 -5.46 -9.46
C TRP A 226 5.61 -4.65 -10.67
N LYS A 227 6.32 -3.53 -10.48
CA LYS A 227 6.86 -2.74 -11.59
C LYS A 227 7.73 -3.60 -12.53
N ASN A 228 8.60 -4.45 -11.98
CA ASN A 228 9.43 -5.33 -12.79
C ASN A 228 8.60 -6.43 -13.48
N ILE A 229 7.60 -7.00 -12.80
CA ILE A 229 6.68 -7.97 -13.39
C ILE A 229 5.89 -7.37 -14.56
N ASP A 230 5.31 -6.19 -14.35
CA ASP A 230 4.55 -5.45 -15.35
C ASP A 230 5.40 -5.13 -16.59
N ASN A 231 6.65 -4.71 -16.39
CA ASN A 231 7.60 -4.52 -17.48
C ASN A 231 7.93 -5.83 -18.23
N ILE A 232 8.08 -6.95 -17.52
CA ILE A 232 8.34 -8.26 -18.14
C ILE A 232 7.15 -8.69 -18.99
N VAL A 233 5.93 -8.63 -18.45
CA VAL A 233 4.70 -9.00 -19.15
C VAL A 233 4.50 -8.13 -20.39
N THR A 234 4.61 -6.81 -20.23
CA THR A 234 4.47 -5.86 -21.35
C THR A 234 5.51 -6.13 -22.45
N GLY A 235 6.75 -6.43 -22.06
CA GLY A 235 7.81 -6.77 -23.02
C GLY A 235 7.56 -8.07 -23.78
N TRP A 236 6.96 -9.07 -23.14
CA TRP A 236 6.54 -10.31 -23.80
C TRP A 236 5.41 -10.07 -24.78
N ASP A 237 4.36 -9.34 -24.37
CA ASP A 237 3.21 -9.04 -25.23
C ASP A 237 3.64 -8.31 -26.52
N ILE A 238 4.52 -7.30 -26.38
CA ILE A 238 5.08 -6.58 -27.54
C ILE A 238 5.88 -7.51 -28.45
N SER A 239 6.65 -8.44 -27.87
CA SER A 239 7.46 -9.38 -28.65
C SER A 239 6.57 -10.36 -29.43
N GLU A 240 5.53 -10.89 -28.80
CA GLU A 240 4.55 -11.77 -29.45
C GLU A 240 3.79 -11.05 -30.57
N GLU A 241 3.38 -9.79 -30.37
CA GLU A 241 2.74 -8.97 -31.42
C GLU A 241 3.67 -8.74 -32.62
N GLN A 242 4.96 -8.48 -32.38
CA GLN A 242 5.96 -8.31 -33.46
C GLN A 242 6.21 -9.60 -34.23
N GLU A 243 6.24 -10.75 -33.56
CA GLU A 243 6.40 -12.06 -34.22
C GLU A 243 5.15 -12.46 -35.03
N ALA A 244 3.96 -12.05 -34.59
CA ALA A 244 2.69 -12.38 -35.24
C ALA A 244 2.37 -11.52 -36.47
N ASP A 245 2.97 -10.33 -36.63
CA ASP A 245 2.73 -9.45 -37.77
C ASP A 245 3.91 -9.45 -38.77
N PRO A 246 3.74 -10.04 -39.99
CA PRO A 246 4.79 -10.17 -41.00
C PRO A 246 5.28 -8.84 -41.60
N TYR A 247 4.68 -7.70 -41.24
CA TYR A 247 5.08 -6.37 -41.76
C TYR A 247 5.98 -5.55 -40.83
N TYR A 248 6.26 -5.99 -39.59
CA TYR A 248 7.14 -5.23 -38.68
C TYR A 248 8.58 -5.04 -39.18
N HIS A 249 9.07 -5.91 -40.07
CA HIS A 249 10.40 -5.78 -40.67
C HIS A 249 10.47 -4.87 -41.90
N CYS A 250 9.33 -4.38 -42.41
CA CYS A 250 9.24 -3.62 -43.64
C CYS A 250 9.12 -2.11 -43.38
N ASN A 251 10.01 -1.50 -42.60
CA ASN A 251 10.03 -0.04 -42.45
C ASN A 251 11.43 0.56 -42.20
N PHE A 252 12.47 0.10 -42.91
CA PHE A 252 13.70 0.88 -43.10
C PHE A 252 14.38 0.55 -44.45
N ALA A 253 13.75 0.97 -45.55
CA ALA A 253 14.42 1.22 -46.82
C ALA A 253 13.54 2.14 -47.67
N GLY A 254 13.80 3.45 -47.59
CA GLY A 254 13.14 4.50 -48.36
C GLY A 254 13.79 5.84 -48.10
#